data_AF-A0A432F7A2-F1
#
_entry.id   AF-A0A432F7A2-F1
#
_cell.length_a   1.000
_cell.length_b   1.000
_cell.length_c   1.000
_cell.angle_alpha   90.00
_cell.angle_beta   90.00
_cell.angle_gamma   90.00
#
_symmetry.space_group_name_H-M   'P 1'
#
loop_
_entity.id
_entity.type
_entity.pdbx_description
1 polymer ?
#
loop_
_entity_poly.entity_id
_entity_poly.type
_entity_poly.pdbx_seq_one_letter_code
_entity_poly.pdbx_strand_id
1 'polypeptide(L)'
;MIEMLPNWHPVFVHFTIALLTMSVVFYVLKLIFAKNKQYQSALTLLAKTNLYLGVGFAFITALAGWFAYNSVNHDTASHLAMTEHRNIALITLAVFVILALWSLFAKNKTSILFVLLMVVAGGLLSATGWMGAEAVYRYGLGVMSMPKVTGEGHAHKHAEGQGHGDQNSPMSQQMKQSAEEMPHEHAAGEEHDKTKDMKMPMKSSATTQNEHDKTPHEHAEKQTTPEVKSHDETPHTH
;
A
#
# COMPACT_ATOMS: atom_id res chain seq x y z
N MET A 1 4.57 22.31 8.37
CA MET A 1 4.42 21.80 6.99
C MET A 1 3.67 20.49 7.11
N ILE A 2 2.63 20.25 6.29
CA ILE A 2 1.99 18.94 6.27
C ILE A 2 3.05 17.97 5.76
N GLU A 3 3.66 17.20 6.66
CA GLU A 3 4.46 16.03 6.29
C GLU A 3 3.51 15.10 5.56
N MET A 4 3.54 15.19 4.23
CA MET A 4 2.74 14.41 3.31
C MET A 4 2.97 12.94 3.64
N LEU A 5 1.99 12.33 4.31
CA LEU A 5 1.97 10.92 4.63
C LEU A 5 2.55 10.10 3.45
N PRO A 6 3.49 9.20 3.73
CA PRO A 6 4.39 8.65 2.73
C PRO A 6 3.58 7.85 1.72
N ASN A 7 3.46 8.39 0.50
CA ASN A 7 2.90 7.71 -0.65
C ASN A 7 1.38 7.37 -0.55
N TRP A 8 0.55 7.97 -1.40
CA TRP A 8 -0.87 7.59 -1.53
C TRP A 8 -1.07 6.21 -2.19
N HIS A 9 -0.04 5.65 -2.83
CA HIS A 9 -0.12 4.38 -3.55
C HIS A 9 -0.60 3.22 -2.68
N PRO A 10 -0.02 2.93 -1.49
CA PRO A 10 -0.47 1.80 -0.67
C PRO A 10 -1.94 1.90 -0.29
N VAL A 11 -2.46 3.11 -0.04
CA VAL A 11 -3.90 3.31 0.23
C VAL A 11 -4.73 2.79 -0.93
N PHE A 12 -4.44 3.23 -2.16
CA PHE A 12 -5.17 2.78 -3.35
C PHE A 12 -4.92 1.29 -3.68
N VAL A 13 -3.74 0.75 -3.37
CA VAL A 13 -3.43 -0.67 -3.55
C VAL A 13 -4.43 -1.55 -2.79
N HIS A 14 -4.80 -1.19 -1.55
CA HIS A 14 -5.75 -1.98 -0.76
C HIS A 14 -7.13 -2.07 -1.44
N PHE A 15 -7.64 -0.95 -1.96
CA PHE A 15 -8.91 -0.93 -2.69
C PHE A 15 -8.83 -1.79 -3.95
N THR A 16 -7.76 -1.66 -4.73
CA THR A 16 -7.53 -2.44 -5.95
C THR A 16 -7.49 -3.94 -5.65
N ILE A 17 -6.70 -4.36 -4.65
CA ILE A 17 -6.58 -5.77 -4.26
C ILE A 17 -7.93 -6.31 -3.77
N ALA A 18 -8.61 -5.58 -2.86
CA ALA A 18 -9.87 -6.03 -2.29
C ALA A 18 -10.97 -6.19 -3.37
N LEU A 19 -11.17 -5.18 -4.22
CA LEU A 19 -12.21 -5.20 -5.25
C LEU A 19 -11.96 -6.28 -6.29
N LEU A 20 -10.74 -6.39 -6.83
CA LEU A 20 -10.43 -7.39 -7.84
C LEU A 20 -10.49 -8.81 -7.27
N THR A 21 -10.00 -9.03 -6.05
CA THR A 21 -10.11 -10.34 -5.36
C THR A 21 -11.58 -10.72 -5.14
N MET A 22 -12.40 -9.80 -4.65
CA MET A 22 -13.83 -10.06 -4.47
C MET A 22 -14.55 -10.33 -5.80
N SER A 23 -14.14 -9.68 -6.89
CA SER A 23 -14.64 -10.02 -8.23
C SER A 23 -14.37 -11.49 -8.59
N VAL A 24 -13.12 -11.96 -8.40
CA VAL A 24 -12.74 -13.36 -8.62
C VAL A 24 -13.60 -14.30 -7.78
N VAL A 25 -13.74 -14.01 -6.49
CA VAL A 25 -14.57 -14.81 -5.56
C VAL A 25 -16.01 -14.90 -6.04
N PHE A 26 -16.64 -13.78 -6.41
CA PHE A 26 -18.03 -13.80 -6.88
C PHE A 26 -18.21 -14.55 -8.19
N TYR A 27 -17.24 -14.50 -9.12
CA TYR A 27 -17.28 -15.33 -10.33
C TYR A 27 -17.15 -16.82 -10.03
N VAL A 28 -16.32 -17.21 -9.05
CA VAL A 28 -16.21 -18.60 -8.59
C VAL A 28 -17.50 -19.05 -7.90
N LEU A 29 -18.05 -18.25 -6.97
CA LEU A 29 -19.33 -18.54 -6.31
C LEU A 29 -20.46 -18.68 -7.32
N LYS A 30 -20.47 -17.87 -8.39
CA LYS A 30 -21.44 -17.99 -9.47
C LYS A 30 -21.40 -19.37 -10.14
N LEU A 31 -20.23 -19.98 -10.31
CA LEU A 31 -20.13 -21.36 -10.82
C LEU A 31 -20.64 -22.39 -9.81
N ILE A 32 -20.29 -22.23 -8.53
CA ILE A 32 -20.71 -23.15 -7.46
C ILE A 32 -22.25 -23.15 -7.33
N PHE A 33 -22.87 -21.97 -7.38
CA PHE A 33 -24.32 -21.78 -7.30
C PHE A 33 -25.00 -21.75 -8.68
N ALA A 34 -24.42 -22.38 -9.71
CA ALA A 34 -24.93 -22.38 -11.09
C ALA A 34 -26.42 -22.81 -11.20
N LYS A 35 -26.87 -23.71 -10.34
CA LYS A 35 -28.24 -24.27 -10.36
C LYS A 35 -29.28 -23.34 -9.73
N ASN A 36 -28.88 -22.41 -8.87
CA ASN A 36 -29.81 -21.57 -8.13
C ASN A 36 -29.97 -20.19 -8.79
N LYS A 37 -31.04 -20.05 -9.60
CA LYS A 37 -31.31 -18.83 -10.39
C LYS A 37 -31.43 -17.57 -9.53
N GLN A 38 -31.84 -17.69 -8.26
CA GLN A 38 -32.00 -16.55 -7.36
C GLN A 38 -30.65 -15.85 -7.08
N TYR A 39 -29.58 -16.63 -6.88
CA TYR A 39 -28.26 -16.07 -6.59
C TYR A 39 -27.49 -15.63 -7.84
N GLN A 40 -27.82 -16.16 -9.02
CA GLN A 40 -27.10 -15.87 -10.26
C GLN A 40 -27.10 -14.38 -10.63
N SER A 41 -28.24 -13.71 -10.51
CA SER A 41 -28.36 -12.28 -10.85
C SER A 41 -27.56 -11.42 -9.88
N ALA A 42 -27.68 -11.68 -8.57
CA ALA A 42 -26.95 -10.95 -7.54
C ALA A 42 -25.44 -11.15 -7.66
N LEU A 43 -24.97 -12.40 -7.81
CA LEU A 43 -23.54 -12.71 -7.97
C LEU A 43 -22.97 -12.12 -9.26
N THR A 44 -23.74 -12.10 -10.35
CA THR A 44 -23.30 -11.47 -11.60
C THR A 44 -23.13 -9.96 -11.44
N LEU A 45 -24.08 -9.30 -10.79
CA LEU A 45 -23.99 -7.86 -10.50
C LEU A 45 -22.77 -7.57 -9.62
N LEU A 46 -22.62 -8.27 -8.50
CA LEU A 46 -21.51 -8.08 -7.57
C LEU A 46 -20.14 -8.32 -8.24
N ALA A 47 -20.01 -9.41 -9.00
CA ALA A 47 -18.77 -9.75 -9.70
C ALA A 47 -18.38 -8.68 -10.72
N LYS A 48 -19.33 -8.21 -11.54
CA LYS A 48 -19.09 -7.18 -12.56
C LYS A 48 -18.79 -5.81 -11.95
N THR A 49 -19.56 -5.39 -10.95
CA THR A 49 -19.34 -4.11 -10.28
C THR A 49 -17.97 -4.08 -9.60
N ASN A 50 -17.58 -5.15 -8.91
CA ASN A 50 -16.24 -5.26 -8.30
C ASN A 50 -15.14 -5.28 -9.36
N LEU A 51 -15.35 -5.94 -10.51
CA LEU A 51 -14.38 -5.95 -11.60
C LEU A 51 -14.14 -4.54 -12.15
N TYR A 52 -15.22 -3.82 -12.48
CA TYR A 52 -15.11 -2.50 -13.10
C TYR A 52 -14.60 -1.44 -12.12
N LEU A 53 -15.08 -1.44 -10.87
CA LEU A 53 -14.54 -0.56 -9.84
C LEU A 53 -13.09 -0.91 -9.53
N GLY A 54 -12.75 -2.19 -9.41
CA GLY A 54 -11.38 -2.65 -9.16
C GLY A 54 -10.41 -2.25 -10.26
N VAL A 55 -10.80 -2.36 -11.54
CA VAL A 55 -10.01 -1.86 -12.67
C VAL A 55 -9.86 -0.33 -12.63
N GLY A 56 -10.94 0.39 -12.30
CA GLY A 56 -10.89 1.85 -12.11
C GLY A 56 -9.89 2.26 -11.03
N PHE A 57 -9.94 1.62 -9.86
CA PHE A 57 -8.97 1.84 -8.79
C PHE A 57 -7.56 1.40 -9.19
N ALA A 58 -7.41 0.32 -9.97
CA ALA A 58 -6.11 -0.14 -10.43
C ALA A 58 -5.38 0.91 -11.30
N PHE A 59 -6.12 1.67 -12.12
CA PHE A 59 -5.56 2.84 -12.81
C PHE A 59 -5.11 3.91 -11.82
N ILE A 60 -5.94 4.29 -10.84
CA ILE A 60 -5.58 5.27 -9.81
C ILE A 60 -4.33 4.80 -9.04
N THR A 61 -4.25 3.52 -8.68
CA THR A 61 -3.10 2.88 -8.05
C THR A 61 -1.85 2.98 -8.92
N ALA A 62 -1.95 2.70 -10.21
CA ALA A 62 -0.82 2.79 -11.15
C ALA A 62 -0.32 4.23 -11.30
N LEU A 63 -1.22 5.22 -11.37
CA LEU A 63 -0.85 6.64 -11.40
C LEU A 63 -0.15 7.06 -10.10
N ALA A 64 -0.71 6.71 -8.94
CA ALA A 64 -0.09 6.99 -7.65
C ALA A 64 1.29 6.31 -7.51
N GLY A 65 1.41 5.07 -8.01
CA GLY A 65 2.66 4.32 -8.03
C GLY A 65 3.71 4.95 -8.93
N TRP A 66 3.29 5.51 -10.07
CA TRP A 66 4.19 6.26 -10.96
C TRP A 66 4.76 7.51 -10.27
N PHE A 67 3.94 8.29 -9.57
CA PHE A 67 4.43 9.44 -8.80
C PHE A 67 5.39 9.02 -7.69
N ALA A 68 5.09 7.92 -6.99
CA ALA A 68 5.98 7.38 -5.95
C ALA A 68 7.33 6.91 -6.53
N TYR A 69 7.31 6.24 -7.68
CA TYR A 69 8.50 5.74 -8.35
C TYR A 69 9.47 6.87 -8.73
N ASN A 70 8.95 8.03 -9.12
CA ASN A 70 9.75 9.18 -9.58
C ASN A 70 10.15 10.15 -8.45
N SER A 71 9.71 9.95 -7.21
CA SER A 71 9.92 10.91 -6.10
C SER A 71 10.81 10.42 -4.96
N VAL A 72 11.09 9.12 -4.88
CA VAL A 72 11.85 8.52 -3.76
C VAL A 72 13.29 8.28 -4.18
N ASN A 73 14.27 8.73 -3.38
CA ASN A 73 15.67 8.31 -3.53
C ASN A 73 15.84 6.87 -3.04
N HIS A 74 16.46 6.02 -3.86
CA HIS A 74 16.63 4.59 -3.57
C HIS A 74 18.05 4.12 -3.96
N ASP A 75 18.53 3.08 -3.28
CA ASP A 75 19.76 2.39 -3.66
C ASP A 75 19.52 1.46 -4.87
N THR A 76 20.59 0.90 -5.44
CA THR A 76 20.48 0.08 -6.66
C THR A 76 19.60 -1.16 -6.47
N ALA A 77 19.62 -1.77 -5.28
CA ALA A 77 18.86 -2.99 -5.00
C ALA A 77 17.35 -2.71 -4.87
N SER A 78 16.99 -1.65 -4.15
CA SER A 78 15.61 -1.20 -4.00
C SER A 78 15.04 -0.63 -5.32
N HIS A 79 15.85 0.04 -6.15
CA HIS A 79 15.45 0.43 -7.51
C HIS A 79 15.03 -0.77 -8.35
N LEU A 80 15.81 -1.85 -8.33
CA LEU A 80 15.54 -3.04 -9.12
C LEU A 80 14.23 -3.72 -8.68
N ALA A 81 14.05 -3.89 -7.37
CA ALA A 81 12.83 -4.46 -6.81
C ALA A 81 11.58 -3.63 -7.15
N MET A 82 11.67 -2.29 -7.06
CA MET A 82 10.58 -1.38 -7.47
C MET A 82 10.26 -1.49 -8.96
N THR A 83 11.28 -1.61 -9.80
CA THR A 83 11.11 -1.73 -11.26
C THR A 83 10.42 -3.04 -11.62
N GLU A 84 10.83 -4.14 -10.99
CA GLU A 84 10.24 -5.45 -11.18
C GLU A 84 8.77 -5.46 -10.75
N HIS A 85 8.48 -4.95 -9.54
CA HIS A 85 7.12 -4.81 -9.04
C HIS A 85 6.25 -3.98 -10.00
N ARG A 86 6.75 -2.83 -10.47
CA ARG A 86 6.04 -1.96 -11.43
C ARG A 86 5.70 -2.72 -12.72
N ASN A 87 6.65 -3.45 -13.28
CA ASN A 87 6.45 -4.15 -14.55
C ASN A 87 5.38 -5.24 -14.40
N ILE A 88 5.46 -6.06 -13.34
CA ILE A 88 4.45 -7.07 -13.06
C ILE A 88 3.09 -6.42 -12.77
N ALA A 89 3.04 -5.30 -12.03
CA ALA A 89 1.80 -4.58 -11.76
C ALA A 89 1.11 -4.07 -13.03
N LEU A 90 1.87 -3.55 -14.02
CA LEU A 90 1.33 -3.12 -15.30
C LEU A 90 0.80 -4.29 -16.14
N ILE A 91 1.47 -5.44 -16.11
CA ILE A 91 0.97 -6.67 -16.75
C ILE A 91 -0.34 -7.11 -16.08
N THR A 92 -0.39 -7.14 -14.76
CA THR A 92 -1.59 -7.47 -13.98
C THR A 92 -2.75 -6.54 -14.34
N LEU A 93 -2.51 -5.23 -14.37
CA LEU A 93 -3.51 -4.24 -14.79
C LEU A 93 -4.02 -4.54 -16.20
N ALA A 94 -3.13 -4.78 -17.16
CA ALA A 94 -3.51 -5.08 -18.54
C ALA A 94 -4.39 -6.34 -18.63
N VAL A 95 -4.05 -7.40 -17.90
CA VAL A 95 -4.85 -8.64 -17.84
C VAL A 95 -6.26 -8.36 -17.31
N PHE A 96 -6.40 -7.62 -16.20
CA PHE A 96 -7.72 -7.28 -15.66
C PHE A 96 -8.52 -6.36 -16.57
N VAL A 97 -7.87 -5.43 -17.28
CA VAL A 97 -8.53 -4.59 -18.30
C VAL A 97 -9.09 -5.46 -19.43
N ILE A 98 -8.30 -6.40 -19.96
CA ILE A 98 -8.76 -7.33 -21.01
C ILE A 98 -9.95 -8.16 -20.52
N LEU A 99 -9.89 -8.67 -19.28
CA LEU A 99 -10.99 -9.44 -18.69
C LEU A 99 -12.24 -8.58 -18.44
N ALA A 100 -12.08 -7.32 -18.05
CA ALA A 100 -13.18 -6.37 -17.90
C ALA A 100 -13.85 -6.07 -19.25
N LEU A 101 -13.05 -5.83 -20.30
CA LEU A 101 -13.56 -5.64 -21.65
C LEU A 101 -14.27 -6.89 -22.16
N TRP A 102 -13.71 -8.08 -21.95
CA TRP A 102 -14.39 -9.34 -22.27
C TRP A 102 -15.75 -9.40 -21.54
N SER A 103 -15.77 -9.19 -20.22
CA SER A 103 -17.01 -9.19 -19.42
C SER A 103 -18.07 -8.19 -19.91
N LEU A 104 -17.64 -7.08 -20.50
CA LEU A 104 -18.52 -6.04 -21.05
C LEU A 104 -19.17 -6.50 -22.37
N PHE A 105 -18.39 -7.10 -23.28
CA PHE A 105 -18.87 -7.51 -24.60
C PHE A 105 -19.50 -8.91 -24.63
N ALA A 106 -19.29 -9.74 -23.60
CA ALA A 106 -19.88 -11.06 -23.51
C ALA A 106 -21.41 -10.98 -23.31
N LYS A 107 -22.16 -11.27 -24.38
CA LYS A 107 -23.63 -11.13 -24.41
C LYS A 107 -24.39 -12.22 -23.63
N ASN A 108 -23.83 -13.41 -23.37
CA ASN A 108 -24.52 -14.48 -22.64
C ASN A 108 -23.58 -15.49 -21.96
N LYS A 109 -23.95 -15.87 -20.72
CA LYS A 109 -23.34 -16.86 -19.79
C LYS A 109 -21.83 -16.69 -19.54
N THR A 110 -21.46 -16.61 -18.26
CA THR A 110 -20.04 -16.64 -17.87
C THR A 110 -19.47 -18.02 -18.21
N SER A 111 -18.51 -18.07 -19.13
CA SER A 111 -17.81 -19.31 -19.50
C SER A 111 -16.92 -19.78 -18.36
N ILE A 112 -16.78 -21.10 -18.20
CA ILE A 112 -15.83 -21.71 -17.26
C ILE A 112 -14.40 -21.21 -17.56
N LEU A 113 -14.06 -21.06 -18.85
CA LEU A 113 -12.76 -20.52 -19.27
C LEU A 113 -12.54 -19.11 -18.74
N PHE A 114 -13.57 -18.25 -18.78
CA PHE A 114 -13.47 -16.89 -18.24
C PHE A 114 -13.20 -16.90 -16.74
N VAL A 115 -13.88 -17.77 -15.98
CA VAL A 115 -13.66 -17.87 -14.53
C VAL A 115 -12.27 -18.42 -14.22
N LEU A 116 -11.78 -19.40 -14.99
CA LEU A 116 -10.43 -19.92 -14.82
C LEU A 116 -9.38 -18.81 -15.07
N LEU A 117 -9.56 -18.01 -16.11
CA LEU A 117 -8.70 -16.85 -16.36
C LEU A 117 -8.78 -15.79 -15.26
N MET A 118 -9.97 -15.55 -14.68
CA MET A 118 -10.13 -14.69 -13.50
C MET A 118 -9.34 -15.22 -12.30
N VAL A 119 -9.36 -16.54 -12.05
CA VAL A 119 -8.59 -17.15 -10.96
C VAL A 119 -7.09 -17.01 -11.18
N VAL A 120 -6.60 -17.25 -12.40
CA VAL A 120 -5.19 -17.03 -12.77
C VAL A 120 -4.81 -15.56 -12.59
N ALA A 121 -5.64 -14.62 -13.04
CA ALA A 121 -5.44 -13.19 -12.83
C ALA A 121 -5.43 -12.82 -11.33
N GLY A 122 -6.27 -13.46 -10.52
CA GLY A 122 -6.25 -13.35 -9.05
C GLY A 122 -4.91 -13.81 -8.45
N GLY A 123 -4.36 -14.93 -8.92
CA GLY A 123 -3.03 -15.39 -8.51
C GLY A 123 -1.92 -14.40 -8.89
N LEU A 124 -1.99 -13.84 -10.10
CA LEU A 124 -1.06 -12.80 -10.56
C LEU A 124 -1.19 -11.52 -9.71
N LEU A 125 -2.39 -11.13 -9.31
CA LEU A 125 -2.64 -10.01 -8.40
C LEU A 125 -2.02 -10.26 -7.03
N SER A 126 -2.17 -11.46 -6.47
CA SER A 126 -1.54 -11.85 -5.20
C SER A 126 -0.01 -11.81 -5.29
N ALA A 127 0.58 -12.31 -6.38
CA ALA A 127 2.02 -12.23 -6.61
C ALA A 127 2.50 -10.77 -6.72
N THR A 128 1.74 -9.92 -7.40
CA THR A 128 2.03 -8.48 -7.48
C THR A 128 2.02 -7.83 -6.09
N GLY A 129 1.01 -8.15 -5.28
CA GLY A 129 0.90 -7.68 -3.89
C GLY A 129 2.05 -8.16 -3.00
N TRP A 130 2.48 -9.42 -3.18
CA TRP A 130 3.65 -9.97 -2.49
C TRP A 130 4.92 -9.17 -2.80
N MET A 131 5.20 -8.89 -4.08
CA MET A 131 6.36 -8.08 -4.47
C MET A 131 6.29 -6.66 -3.89
N GLY A 132 5.09 -6.08 -3.81
CA GLY A 132 4.87 -4.78 -3.18
C GLY A 132 5.15 -4.81 -1.67
N ALA A 133 4.70 -5.87 -0.99
CA ALA A 133 5.01 -6.09 0.43
C ALA A 133 6.51 -6.31 0.64
N GLU A 134 7.18 -7.06 -0.22
CA GLU A 134 8.62 -7.27 -0.17
C GLU A 134 9.40 -5.95 -0.35
N ALA A 135 8.97 -5.09 -1.28
CA ALA A 135 9.53 -3.74 -1.46
C ALA A 135 9.48 -2.93 -0.14
N VAL A 136 8.37 -2.99 0.58
CA VAL A 136 8.20 -2.26 1.84
C VAL A 136 8.94 -2.92 3.00
N TYR A 137 8.72 -4.21 3.24
CA TYR A 137 9.20 -4.91 4.44
C TYR A 137 10.65 -5.38 4.35
N ARG A 138 11.13 -5.72 3.15
CA ARG A 138 12.51 -6.22 2.95
C ARG A 138 13.48 -5.11 2.59
N TYR A 139 13.04 -4.14 1.78
CA TYR A 139 13.89 -3.03 1.33
C TYR A 139 13.60 -1.70 2.04
N GLY A 140 12.63 -1.64 2.95
CA GLY A 140 12.35 -0.46 3.76
C GLY A 140 11.75 0.71 2.97
N LEU A 141 11.13 0.45 1.81
CA LEU A 141 10.57 1.51 0.97
C LEU A 141 9.31 2.11 1.58
N GLY A 142 9.31 3.43 1.74
CA GLY A 142 8.14 4.18 2.25
C GLY A 142 7.93 4.09 3.77
N VAL A 143 8.89 3.54 4.52
CA VAL A 143 8.89 3.55 5.99
C VAL A 143 10.03 4.39 6.52
N MET A 144 9.85 4.95 7.72
CA MET A 144 10.93 5.64 8.44
C MET A 144 11.99 4.59 8.82
N SER A 145 13.24 4.82 8.40
CA SER A 145 14.36 3.98 8.83
C SER A 145 14.50 4.05 10.35
N MET A 146 14.66 2.89 11.00
CA MET A 146 15.06 2.85 12.40
C MET A 146 16.40 3.61 12.56
N PRO A 147 16.59 4.42 13.61
CA PRO A 147 17.90 5.00 13.89
C PRO A 147 18.95 3.89 13.86
N LYS A 148 20.00 4.05 13.04
CA LYS A 148 21.15 3.15 13.12
C LYS A 148 21.58 3.15 14.58
N VAL A 149 21.67 1.97 15.20
CA VAL A 149 22.29 1.83 16.53
C VAL A 149 23.77 2.11 16.34
N THR A 150 24.14 3.39 16.32
CA THR A 150 25.51 3.86 16.50
C THR A 150 25.75 3.85 18.00
N GLY A 151 25.76 2.66 18.60
CA GLY A 151 26.39 2.50 19.90
C GLY A 151 27.88 2.49 19.66
N GLU A 152 28.63 3.45 20.21
CA GLU A 152 30.01 3.19 20.62
C GLU A 152 29.98 1.84 21.34
N GLY A 153 30.49 0.79 20.69
CA GLY A 153 30.61 -0.51 21.30
C GLY A 153 31.46 -0.32 22.55
N HIS A 154 30.85 -0.37 23.73
CA HIS A 154 31.58 -0.56 24.97
C HIS A 154 32.27 -1.91 24.85
N ALA A 155 33.53 -1.87 24.39
CA ALA A 155 34.42 -3.00 24.40
C ALA A 155 34.53 -3.47 25.85
N HIS A 156 33.91 -4.60 26.16
CA HIS A 156 34.21 -5.31 27.39
C HIS A 156 35.68 -5.75 27.30
N LYS A 157 36.59 -4.96 27.90
CA LYS A 157 37.94 -5.40 28.19
C LYS A 157 37.83 -6.59 29.14
N HIS A 158 38.11 -7.78 28.65
CA HIS A 158 38.47 -8.90 29.52
C HIS A 158 39.77 -8.50 30.22
N ALA A 159 39.70 -8.29 31.54
CA ALA A 159 40.88 -8.17 32.36
C ALA A 159 41.56 -9.54 32.43
N GLU A 160 42.82 -9.62 32.02
CA GLU A 160 43.70 -10.75 32.36
C GLU A 160 43.88 -10.76 33.88
N GLY A 161 43.18 -11.67 34.55
CA GLY A 161 43.35 -11.98 35.96
C GLY A 161 43.97 -13.36 36.11
N GLN A 162 45.14 -13.39 36.72
CA GLN A 162 45.93 -14.57 37.06
C GLN A 162 45.19 -15.59 37.93
N GLY A 163 45.36 -16.86 37.50
CA GLY A 163 45.33 -18.15 38.19
C GLY A 163 44.85 -18.31 39.62
N HIS A 164 43.93 -19.27 39.80
CA HIS A 164 43.85 -20.31 40.84
C HIS A 164 42.86 -21.36 40.27
N GLY A 165 43.02 -22.67 40.25
CA GLY A 165 43.88 -23.66 40.88
C GLY A 165 43.04 -24.95 40.89
N ASP A 166 43.52 -26.03 40.28
CA ASP A 166 42.86 -27.35 40.20
C ASP A 166 42.44 -27.89 41.57
N GLN A 167 41.20 -28.41 41.69
CA GLN A 167 40.90 -29.59 42.50
C GLN A 167 39.75 -30.41 41.91
N ASN A 168 39.93 -31.73 41.94
CA ASN A 168 39.22 -32.75 41.18
C ASN A 168 38.32 -33.60 42.10
N SER A 169 37.06 -33.81 41.68
CA SER A 169 36.16 -34.98 41.93
C SER A 169 35.55 -35.21 43.35
N PRO A 170 34.57 -36.14 43.54
CA PRO A 170 33.17 -36.14 43.05
C PRO A 170 32.16 -36.52 44.18
N MET A 171 30.82 -36.37 44.01
CA MET A 171 29.79 -37.38 44.40
C MET A 171 28.34 -36.91 44.14
N SER A 172 27.53 -37.90 43.75
CA SER A 172 26.10 -38.00 43.43
C SER A 172 25.09 -37.80 44.56
N GLN A 173 23.84 -37.44 44.19
CA GLN A 173 22.51 -38.00 44.59
C GLN A 173 21.45 -36.89 44.56
N GLN A 174 20.54 -36.85 43.58
CA GLN A 174 19.22 -37.51 43.55
C GLN A 174 18.32 -37.14 44.76
N MET A 175 17.23 -36.38 44.58
CA MET A 175 15.85 -36.86 44.38
C MET A 175 14.79 -35.74 44.53
N LYS A 176 13.83 -35.71 43.58
CA LYS A 176 12.37 -35.52 43.70
C LYS A 176 11.78 -34.38 44.57
N GLN A 177 11.05 -33.44 43.97
CA GLN A 177 9.60 -33.48 43.60
C GLN A 177 8.69 -33.12 44.79
N SER A 178 8.04 -31.96 44.73
CA SER A 178 6.59 -31.86 44.92
C SER A 178 6.09 -30.50 44.45
N ALA A 179 5.01 -30.55 43.68
CA ALA A 179 4.16 -29.42 43.34
C ALA A 179 3.14 -29.26 44.47
N GLU A 180 2.81 -28.02 44.82
CA GLU A 180 1.60 -27.70 45.59
C GLU A 180 0.98 -26.43 44.99
N GLU A 181 -0.23 -26.59 44.45
CA GLU A 181 -1.16 -25.54 44.04
C GLU A 181 -1.58 -24.69 45.25
N MET A 182 -1.98 -23.44 45.01
CA MET A 182 -3.20 -22.88 45.64
C MET A 182 -3.77 -21.67 44.86
N PRO A 183 -5.09 -21.43 44.96
CA PRO A 183 -5.90 -20.69 43.99
C PRO A 183 -6.30 -19.29 44.49
N HIS A 184 -7.05 -18.52 43.67
CA HIS A 184 -8.36 -17.91 44.02
C HIS A 184 -8.82 -16.86 42.98
N GLU A 185 -10.03 -17.07 42.45
CA GLU A 185 -10.89 -16.08 41.78
C GLU A 185 -11.61 -15.17 42.80
N HIS A 186 -12.03 -13.98 42.33
CA HIS A 186 -13.33 -13.27 42.50
C HIS A 186 -13.10 -11.77 42.21
N ALA A 187 -13.57 -11.19 41.10
CA ALA A 187 -14.93 -10.77 40.73
C ALA A 187 -15.30 -9.32 41.14
N ALA A 188 -15.58 -8.51 40.08
CA ALA A 188 -16.57 -7.43 39.92
C ALA A 188 -16.50 -6.10 40.72
N GLY A 189 -16.53 -5.01 39.94
CA GLY A 189 -17.46 -3.87 40.11
C GLY A 189 -16.99 -2.65 40.92
N GLU A 190 -16.88 -1.49 40.26
CA GLU A 190 -17.74 -0.30 40.47
C GLU A 190 -17.13 0.99 39.90
N GLU A 191 -18.01 1.78 39.28
CA GLU A 191 -17.81 3.14 38.79
C GLU A 191 -17.48 4.13 39.91
N HIS A 192 -16.73 5.19 39.60
CA HIS A 192 -16.94 6.49 40.26
C HIS A 192 -16.52 7.66 39.36
N ASP A 193 -17.54 8.36 38.87
CA ASP A 193 -17.53 9.77 38.45
C ASP A 193 -17.19 10.70 39.64
N LYS A 194 -16.27 11.66 39.42
CA LYS A 194 -16.32 13.00 40.04
C LYS A 194 -15.63 14.05 39.16
N THR A 195 -16.45 14.91 38.59
CA THR A 195 -16.17 16.30 38.19
C THR A 195 -15.48 17.13 39.29
N LYS A 196 -14.58 18.03 38.89
CA LYS A 196 -14.41 19.37 39.49
C LYS A 196 -13.60 20.30 38.58
N ASP A 197 -14.23 21.41 38.24
CA ASP A 197 -13.68 22.58 37.57
C ASP A 197 -12.48 23.19 38.30
N MET A 198 -11.50 23.68 37.54
CA MET A 198 -10.85 24.96 37.89
C MET A 198 -10.40 25.71 36.62
N LYS A 199 -10.87 26.95 36.55
CA LYS A 199 -10.77 27.93 35.47
C LYS A 199 -9.55 28.84 35.73
N MET A 200 -8.89 29.33 34.67
CA MET A 200 -8.51 30.74 34.41
C MET A 200 -7.35 30.86 33.39
N PRO A 201 -7.21 32.01 32.69
CA PRO A 201 -6.90 32.05 31.26
C PRO A 201 -5.55 32.71 30.93
N MET A 202 -5.06 32.55 29.70
CA MET A 202 -4.15 33.54 29.09
C MET A 202 -4.62 33.94 27.68
N LYS A 203 -4.85 35.25 27.57
CA LYS A 203 -5.03 36.04 26.35
C LYS A 203 -3.85 35.85 25.40
N SER A 204 -4.11 35.76 24.11
CA SER A 204 -3.24 36.32 23.09
C SER A 204 -4.08 37.22 22.19
N SER A 205 -3.69 38.50 22.16
CA SER A 205 -4.35 39.59 21.44
C SER A 205 -4.00 39.57 19.97
N ALA A 206 -4.93 40.04 19.14
CA ALA A 206 -4.75 40.29 17.72
C ALA A 206 -4.18 41.71 17.43
N THR A 207 -3.53 41.81 16.26
CA THR A 207 -3.47 42.95 15.32
C THR A 207 -2.43 44.07 15.52
N THR A 208 -1.54 44.23 14.53
CA THR A 208 -1.33 45.42 13.65
C THR A 208 -0.06 45.18 12.79
N GLN A 209 -0.16 44.97 11.48
CA GLN A 209 -0.09 45.96 10.39
C GLN A 209 1.12 46.92 10.44
N ASN A 210 2.01 46.81 9.44
CA ASN A 210 2.44 47.98 8.67
C ASN A 210 3.00 47.60 7.29
N GLU A 211 2.39 48.20 6.27
CA GLU A 211 2.81 48.29 4.87
C GLU A 211 3.94 49.31 4.68
N HIS A 212 4.74 49.12 3.61
CA HIS A 212 5.42 50.08 2.73
C HIS A 212 6.49 49.28 1.96
N ASP A 213 6.75 49.39 0.66
CA ASP A 213 6.52 50.46 -0.30
C ASP A 213 6.57 49.92 -1.75
N LYS A 214 6.22 50.82 -2.67
CA LYS A 214 5.76 50.72 -4.06
C LYS A 214 6.68 50.08 -5.13
N THR A 215 6.00 49.58 -6.17
CA THR A 215 6.32 49.45 -7.62
C THR A 215 6.71 50.80 -8.28
N PRO A 216 7.00 50.97 -9.60
CA PRO A 216 6.75 50.12 -10.80
C PRO A 216 7.85 50.16 -11.91
N HIS A 217 7.59 49.49 -13.05
CA HIS A 217 7.91 49.81 -14.48
C HIS A 217 7.89 48.47 -15.26
N GLU A 218 6.82 48.06 -15.95
CA GLU A 218 6.27 48.50 -17.24
C GLU A 218 7.21 48.32 -18.44
N HIS A 219 6.86 47.40 -19.35
CA HIS A 219 6.70 47.66 -20.78
C HIS A 219 5.86 46.55 -21.46
N ALA A 220 4.81 46.99 -22.14
CA ALA A 220 4.01 46.28 -23.13
C ALA A 220 4.88 45.91 -24.36
N GLU A 221 4.50 44.98 -25.24
CA GLU A 221 3.62 45.27 -26.37
C GLU A 221 3.13 44.00 -27.12
N LYS A 222 2.06 44.20 -27.89
CA LYS A 222 1.12 43.29 -28.56
C LYS A 222 1.59 42.70 -29.90
N GLN A 223 0.98 41.55 -30.20
CA GLN A 223 0.44 41.05 -31.49
C GLN A 223 1.36 40.83 -32.69
N THR A 224 1.25 39.63 -33.30
CA THR A 224 0.72 39.43 -34.67
C THR A 224 0.64 37.93 -35.02
N THR A 225 -0.46 37.53 -35.67
CA THR A 225 -0.66 36.31 -36.48
C THR A 225 -1.29 36.77 -37.81
N PRO A 226 -1.50 35.91 -38.83
CA PRO A 226 -0.58 35.02 -39.56
C PRO A 226 -0.58 35.35 -41.08
N GLU A 227 0.33 34.80 -41.89
CA GLU A 227 0.24 34.92 -43.37
C GLU A 227 0.59 33.63 -44.13
N VAL A 228 -0.06 33.51 -45.30
CA VAL A 228 -0.42 32.38 -46.16
C VAL A 228 0.42 32.37 -47.45
N LYS A 229 0.79 31.19 -48.01
CA LYS A 229 0.66 30.79 -49.46
C LYS A 229 1.44 29.51 -49.82
N SER A 230 0.76 28.45 -50.32
CA SER A 230 0.65 27.96 -51.74
C SER A 230 1.93 27.32 -52.32
N HIS A 231 1.98 26.05 -52.76
CA HIS A 231 1.46 25.52 -54.05
C HIS A 231 1.66 23.97 -54.10
N ASP A 232 0.67 23.17 -54.58
CA ASP A 232 0.64 22.29 -55.80
C ASP A 232 1.56 21.03 -55.73
N GLU A 233 1.22 19.78 -56.10
CA GLU A 233 0.45 19.25 -57.26
C GLU A 233 -0.22 17.86 -57.00
N THR A 234 -1.24 17.58 -57.83
CA THR A 234 -2.03 16.39 -58.23
C THR A 234 -1.65 14.92 -57.88
N PRO A 235 -2.66 14.01 -57.80
CA PRO A 235 -2.48 12.58 -58.08
C PRO A 235 -3.09 12.15 -59.45
N HIS A 236 -2.32 11.40 -60.25
CA HIS A 236 -2.81 10.69 -61.44
C HIS A 236 -3.43 9.35 -61.07
N THR A 237 -4.62 9.08 -61.61
CA THR A 237 -5.24 7.76 -61.74
C THR A 237 -4.80 7.07 -63.03
N HIS A 238 -4.42 5.80 -62.97
CA HIS A 238 -4.87 4.72 -63.87
C HIS A 238 -4.50 3.36 -63.27
#